data_AF-A0A6P5RHU1-F1
#
_entry.id   AF-A0A6P5RHU1-F1
#
_cell.length_a   1.000
_cell.length_b   1.000
_cell.length_c   1.000
_cell.angle_alpha   90.00
_cell.angle_beta   90.00
_cell.angle_gamma   90.00
#
_symmetry.space_group_name_H-M   'P 1'
#
loop_
_entity.id
_entity.type
_entity.pdbx_description
1 polymer ?
#
loop_
_entity_poly.entity_id
_entity_poly.type
_entity_poly.pdbx_seq_one_letter_code
_entity_poly.pdbx_strand_id
1 'polypeptide(L)'
;MVTGRRKGIEKPWAASSTYQKLLAETFNMNRARIFTFKNKLPTPVEAIPRRLLSLPLHKAKSTKPCRRIPKGPERTLDGPGIVDNFYLNLLDWSSSNILAIALGNSVYLWQSSLAIPPEFSS
;
A
#
# COMPACT_ATOMS: atom_id res chain seq x y z
N MET A 1 13.21 -17.10 59.42
CA MET A 1 13.27 -15.76 58.80
C MET A 1 14.24 -15.81 57.62
N VAL A 2 13.75 -15.75 56.39
CA VAL A 2 14.57 -15.57 55.17
C VAL A 2 13.80 -14.62 54.27
N THR A 3 14.30 -13.39 54.10
CA THR A 3 13.71 -12.36 53.25
C THR A 3 14.37 -12.37 51.87
N GLY A 4 13.71 -13.00 50.91
CA GLY A 4 14.11 -12.95 49.50
C GLY A 4 13.49 -11.74 48.78
N ARG A 5 14.30 -10.71 48.49
CA ARG A 5 13.99 -9.59 47.59
C ARG A 5 13.61 -10.14 46.20
N ARG A 6 12.37 -9.93 45.74
CA ARG A 6 11.98 -10.17 44.34
C ARG A 6 12.37 -8.95 43.50
N LYS A 7 13.38 -9.12 42.65
CA LYS A 7 13.81 -8.14 41.64
C LYS A 7 12.74 -8.13 40.54
N GLY A 8 12.14 -6.96 40.28
CA GLY A 8 11.11 -6.79 39.27
C GLY A 8 11.60 -7.21 37.89
N ILE A 9 10.80 -8.00 37.19
CA ILE A 9 11.01 -8.39 35.81
C ILE A 9 10.54 -7.22 34.95
N GLU A 10 11.48 -6.45 34.40
CA GLU A 10 11.14 -5.43 33.42
C GLU A 10 10.87 -6.09 32.06
N LYS A 11 9.74 -5.74 31.46
CA LYS A 11 9.22 -6.32 30.22
C LYS A 11 10.17 -5.99 29.04
N PRO A 12 10.60 -6.98 28.23
CA PRO A 12 11.63 -6.81 27.19
C PRO A 12 11.17 -6.03 25.93
N TRP A 13 9.94 -5.52 25.90
CA TRP A 13 9.40 -4.79 24.75
C TRP A 13 9.19 -3.29 25.02
N ALA A 14 9.75 -2.73 26.10
CA ALA A 14 9.82 -1.29 26.23
C ALA A 14 10.67 -0.73 25.08
N ALA A 15 10.02 -0.40 23.97
CA ALA A 15 10.64 0.18 22.80
C ALA A 15 11.47 1.38 23.27
N SER A 16 12.77 1.33 22.99
CA SER A 16 13.71 2.38 23.41
C SER A 16 13.13 3.74 23.03
N SER A 17 12.99 4.63 24.01
CA SER A 17 12.39 5.96 23.84
C SER A 17 13.01 6.72 22.66
N THR A 18 14.27 6.45 22.33
CA THR A 18 14.98 7.01 21.18
C THR A 18 14.44 6.52 19.84
N TYR A 19 14.12 5.24 19.71
CA TYR A 19 13.54 4.66 18.51
C TYR A 19 12.15 5.23 18.22
N GLN A 20 11.33 5.37 19.26
CA GLN A 20 10.01 6.00 19.11
C GLN A 20 10.11 7.47 18.67
N LYS A 21 11.11 8.21 19.15
CA LYS A 21 11.36 9.61 18.71
C LYS A 21 11.81 9.68 17.25
N LEU A 22 12.71 8.80 16.84
CA LEU A 22 13.24 8.75 15.47
C LEU A 22 12.14 8.38 14.45
N LEU A 23 11.24 7.47 14.83
CA LEU A 23 10.04 7.16 14.04
C LEU A 23 9.10 8.38 13.93
N ALA A 24 8.83 9.08 15.03
CA ALA A 24 7.96 10.25 14.99
C ALA A 24 8.53 11.37 14.09
N GLU A 25 9.86 11.52 14.09
CA GLU A 25 10.59 12.47 13.25
C GLU A 25 10.56 12.07 11.76
N THR A 26 10.87 10.81 11.43
CA THR A 26 10.84 10.30 10.04
C THR A 26 9.44 10.33 9.44
N PHE A 27 8.40 9.99 10.21
CA PHE A 27 7.01 10.09 9.75
C PHE A 27 6.45 11.52 9.76
N ASN A 28 7.25 12.52 10.16
CA ASN A 28 6.87 13.93 10.23
C ASN A 28 5.49 14.13 10.88
N MET A 29 5.21 13.37 11.95
CA MET A 29 3.90 13.37 12.61
C MET A 29 3.59 14.69 13.34
N ASN A 30 4.56 15.62 13.36
CA ASN A 30 4.41 16.99 13.85
C ASN A 30 3.58 17.87 12.89
N ARG A 31 3.40 17.45 11.62
CA ARG A 31 2.48 18.12 10.71
C ARG A 31 1.08 17.54 10.93
N ALA A 32 0.38 18.12 11.91
CA ALA A 32 -1.01 17.80 12.17
C ALA A 32 -1.82 17.73 10.86
N ARG A 33 -2.35 16.54 10.57
CA ARG A 33 -3.48 16.26 9.67
C ARG A 33 -3.35 16.83 8.26
N ILE A 34 -2.83 16.01 7.34
CA ILE A 34 -2.93 16.28 5.88
C ILE A 34 -4.41 16.33 5.42
N PHE A 35 -5.32 15.65 6.14
CA PHE A 35 -6.76 15.79 5.97
C PHE A 35 -7.38 16.54 7.17
N THR A 36 -7.28 17.86 7.20
CA THR A 36 -8.24 18.70 7.94
C THR A 36 -8.98 19.60 6.98
N PHE A 37 -10.26 19.30 6.79
CA PHE A 37 -11.21 20.21 6.16
C PHE A 37 -11.47 21.37 7.13
N LYS A 38 -10.90 22.55 6.84
CA LYS A 38 -11.03 23.75 7.67
C LYS A 38 -12.26 24.60 7.34
N ASN A 39 -13.39 24.00 6.97
CA ASN A 39 -14.63 24.75 6.80
C ASN A 39 -15.64 24.31 7.86
N LYS A 40 -16.02 25.23 8.74
CA LYS A 40 -17.10 24.97 9.71
C LYS A 40 -18.39 24.90 8.89
N LEU A 41 -19.09 23.76 8.96
CA LEU A 41 -20.32 23.53 8.22
C LEU A 41 -21.31 24.68 8.51
N PRO A 42 -21.83 25.40 7.50
CA PRO A 42 -22.90 26.37 7.71
C PRO A 42 -24.06 25.67 8.41
N THR A 43 -24.56 26.27 9.48
CA THR A 43 -25.68 25.75 10.27
C THR A 43 -26.85 25.45 9.34
N PRO A 44 -27.51 24.27 9.46
CA PRO A 44 -28.58 23.89 8.56
C PRO A 44 -29.78 24.82 8.81
N VAL A 45 -30.00 25.77 7.89
CA VAL A 45 -31.26 26.52 7.83
C VAL A 45 -32.33 25.62 7.22
N GLU A 46 -33.42 25.50 7.97
CA GLU A 46 -34.72 24.87 7.77
C GLU A 46 -34.94 23.85 6.62
N ALA A 47 -35.58 22.75 7.01
CA ALA A 47 -36.01 21.62 6.20
C ALA A 47 -36.57 22.00 4.82
N ILE A 48 -35.89 21.51 3.77
CA ILE A 48 -36.31 21.64 2.38
C ILE A 48 -37.69 20.97 2.19
N PRO A 49 -38.72 21.67 1.68
CA PRO A 49 -40.02 21.06 1.38
C PRO A 49 -39.87 19.98 0.31
N ARG A 50 -40.49 18.81 0.54
CA ARG A 50 -40.40 17.59 -0.30
C ARG A 50 -40.76 17.76 -1.79
N ARG A 51 -41.21 18.94 -2.22
CA ARG A 51 -41.57 19.24 -3.62
C ARG A 51 -40.39 19.58 -4.53
N LEU A 52 -39.18 19.82 -4.00
CA LEU A 52 -37.97 19.94 -4.82
C LEU A 52 -37.28 18.59 -5.11
N LEU A 53 -37.79 17.49 -4.53
CA LEU A 53 -37.23 16.14 -4.71
C LEU A 53 -37.60 15.51 -6.06
N SER A 54 -38.46 16.14 -6.85
CA SER A 54 -38.78 15.71 -8.22
C SER A 54 -38.07 16.60 -9.23
N LEU A 55 -36.75 16.47 -9.31
CA LEU A 55 -35.98 16.90 -10.49
C LEU A 55 -35.72 15.65 -11.35
N PRO A 56 -35.83 15.75 -12.69
CA PRO A 56 -35.50 14.65 -13.59
C PRO A 56 -34.12 14.10 -13.26
N LEU A 57 -33.93 12.78 -13.39
CA LEU A 57 -32.63 12.14 -13.28
C LEU A 57 -31.71 12.68 -14.39
N HIS A 58 -31.13 13.86 -14.16
CA HIS A 58 -29.97 14.33 -14.86
C HIS A 58 -28.87 13.36 -14.45
N LYS A 59 -28.66 12.31 -15.27
CA LYS A 59 -27.44 11.53 -15.24
C LYS A 59 -26.32 12.53 -15.48
N ALA A 60 -25.79 13.10 -14.40
CA ALA A 60 -24.56 13.84 -14.42
C ALA A 60 -23.51 12.84 -14.88
N LYS A 61 -23.29 12.78 -16.20
CA LYS A 61 -22.13 12.13 -16.78
C LYS A 61 -20.97 12.96 -16.26
N SER A 62 -20.44 12.58 -15.09
CA SER A 62 -19.14 13.07 -14.67
C SER A 62 -18.17 12.47 -15.66
N THR A 63 -17.85 13.21 -16.72
CA THR A 63 -16.77 12.91 -17.67
C THR A 63 -15.42 13.14 -17.00
N LYS A 64 -15.25 12.58 -15.79
CA LYS A 64 -13.92 12.30 -15.27
C LYS A 64 -13.43 11.08 -16.03
N PRO A 65 -12.29 11.13 -16.72
CA PRO A 65 -11.71 9.93 -17.31
C PRO A 65 -11.45 8.94 -16.17
N CYS A 66 -12.28 7.90 -16.09
CA CYS A 66 -12.08 6.82 -15.14
C CYS A 66 -10.95 5.95 -15.70
N ARG A 67 -9.82 5.90 -14.99
CA ARG A 67 -8.70 5.01 -15.34
C ARG A 67 -9.23 3.58 -15.37
N ARG A 68 -9.09 2.91 -16.51
CA ARG A 68 -9.32 1.47 -16.61
C ARG A 68 -8.08 0.74 -16.12
N ILE A 69 -8.22 -0.04 -15.05
CA ILE A 69 -7.17 -0.93 -14.56
C ILE A 69 -7.56 -2.34 -15.03
N PRO A 70 -6.69 -3.04 -15.80
CA PRO A 70 -6.91 -4.43 -16.14
C PRO A 70 -7.12 -5.26 -14.87
N LYS A 71 -8.12 -6.16 -14.90
CA LYS A 71 -8.43 -7.03 -13.74
C LYS A 71 -7.58 -8.32 -13.72
N GLY A 72 -6.88 -8.61 -14.81
CA GLY A 72 -6.05 -9.80 -14.94
C GLY A 72 -4.57 -9.44 -15.06
N PRO A 73 -3.68 -10.43 -14.83
CA PRO A 73 -2.25 -10.27 -15.06
C PRO A 73 -1.98 -10.10 -16.55
N GLU A 74 -0.95 -9.31 -16.89
CA GLU A 74 -0.49 -9.18 -18.27
C GLU A 74 0.32 -10.41 -18.70
N ARG A 75 1.09 -10.98 -17.78
CA ARG A 75 1.96 -12.14 -17.99
C ARG A 75 1.88 -13.07 -16.81
N THR A 76 1.97 -14.37 -17.09
CA THR A 76 2.02 -15.42 -16.09
C THR A 76 3.29 -16.21 -16.31
N LEU A 77 4.03 -16.46 -15.23
CA LEU A 77 5.22 -17.28 -15.21
C LEU A 77 4.94 -18.47 -14.30
N ASP A 78 5.32 -19.66 -14.76
CA ASP A 78 5.21 -20.86 -13.94
C ASP A 78 6.35 -20.88 -12.90
N GLY A 79 6.00 -21.07 -11.63
CA GLY A 79 6.95 -21.13 -10.51
C GLY A 79 7.01 -22.51 -9.86
N PRO A 80 7.52 -23.55 -10.54
CA PRO A 80 7.62 -24.88 -9.96
C PRO A 80 8.57 -24.86 -8.75
N GLY A 81 8.10 -25.35 -7.60
CA GLY A 81 8.93 -25.44 -6.40
C GLY A 81 9.20 -24.12 -5.69
N ILE A 82 8.36 -23.10 -5.91
CA ILE A 82 8.38 -21.89 -5.07
C ILE A 82 8.08 -22.29 -3.60
N VAL A 83 8.93 -21.84 -2.69
CA VAL A 83 8.78 -22.16 -1.27
C VAL A 83 7.78 -21.17 -0.65
N ASP A 84 6.70 -21.69 -0.07
CA ASP A 84 5.73 -20.88 0.67
C ASP A 84 6.23 -20.61 2.10
N ASN A 85 7.14 -19.63 2.22
CA ASN A 85 7.67 -19.19 3.51
C ASN A 85 7.56 -17.67 3.63
N PHE A 86 6.76 -17.22 4.60
CA PHE A 86 6.48 -15.82 4.89
C PHE A 86 7.73 -14.96 5.15
N TYR A 87 8.82 -15.56 5.65
CA TYR A 87 10.02 -14.83 6.03
C TYR A 87 11.02 -14.64 4.90
N LEU A 88 10.78 -15.24 3.73
CA LEU A 88 11.70 -15.18 2.61
C LEU A 88 11.18 -14.22 1.53
N ASN A 89 12.07 -13.33 1.07
CA ASN A 89 11.85 -12.56 -0.14
C ASN A 89 12.49 -13.32 -1.31
N LEU A 90 11.70 -14.14 -2.00
CA LEU A 90 12.18 -15.02 -3.07
C LEU A 90 12.19 -14.37 -4.46
N LEU A 91 11.75 -13.11 -4.57
CA LEU A 91 11.63 -12.39 -5.83
C LEU A 91 12.21 -10.98 -5.70
N ASP A 92 13.04 -10.60 -6.66
CA ASP A 92 13.59 -9.25 -6.78
C ASP A 92 13.56 -8.77 -8.24
N TRP A 93 13.33 -7.47 -8.44
CA TRP A 93 13.29 -6.85 -9.76
C TRP A 93 14.38 -5.79 -9.88
N SER A 94 15.39 -6.10 -10.70
CA SER A 94 16.48 -5.18 -11.00
C SER A 94 16.04 -4.04 -11.92
N SER A 95 16.67 -2.87 -11.76
CA SER A 95 16.53 -1.72 -12.66
C SER A 95 16.92 -2.02 -14.12
N SER A 96 17.68 -3.09 -14.35
CA SER A 96 18.00 -3.60 -15.69
C SER A 96 16.88 -4.43 -16.32
N ASN A 97 15.66 -4.43 -15.76
CA ASN A 97 14.52 -5.24 -16.21
C ASN A 97 14.79 -6.76 -16.18
N ILE A 98 15.60 -7.18 -15.23
CA ILE A 98 15.85 -8.59 -14.94
C ILE A 98 15.11 -8.94 -13.64
N LEU A 99 14.22 -9.91 -13.71
CA LEU A 99 13.51 -10.48 -12.58
C LEU A 99 14.27 -11.69 -12.08
N ALA A 100 14.68 -11.67 -10.82
CA ALA A 100 15.32 -12.80 -10.16
C ALA A 100 14.28 -13.52 -9.27
N ILE A 101 14.14 -14.83 -9.45
CA ILE A 101 13.19 -15.66 -8.69
C ILE A 101 13.91 -16.89 -8.16
N ALA A 102 13.86 -17.10 -6.85
CA ALA A 102 14.34 -18.31 -6.21
C ALA A 102 13.25 -19.40 -6.22
N LEU A 103 13.53 -20.51 -6.89
CA LEU A 103 12.68 -21.69 -6.98
C LEU A 103 13.45 -22.90 -6.43
N GLY A 104 12.99 -23.45 -5.31
CA GLY A 104 13.72 -24.51 -4.59
C GLY A 104 15.16 -24.11 -4.24
N ASN A 105 16.13 -24.83 -4.80
CA ASN A 105 17.57 -24.62 -4.59
C ASN A 105 18.26 -23.85 -5.74
N SER A 106 17.49 -23.29 -6.68
CA SER A 106 18.02 -22.61 -7.86
C SER A 106 17.42 -21.22 -8.00
N VAL A 107 18.18 -20.30 -8.60
CA VAL A 107 17.72 -18.94 -8.91
C VAL A 107 17.56 -18.82 -10.42
N TYR A 108 16.37 -18.41 -10.84
CA TYR A 108 16.02 -18.16 -12.23
C TYR A 108 16.08 -16.66 -12.49
N LEU A 109 16.71 -16.29 -13.60
CA LEU A 109 16.75 -14.91 -14.09
C LEU A 109 15.88 -14.81 -15.33
N TRP A 110 14.89 -13.92 -15.29
CA TRP A 110 14.01 -13.63 -16.40
C TRP A 110 14.23 -12.21 -16.89
N GLN A 111 14.66 -12.06 -18.14
CA GLN A 111 14.81 -10.75 -18.76
C GLN A 111 13.47 -10.30 -19.35
N SER A 112 12.92 -9.21 -18.83
CA SER A 112 11.76 -8.54 -19.40
C SER A 112 12.22 -7.70 -20.61
N SER A 113 12.60 -8.35 -21.70
CA SER A 113 12.82 -7.64 -22.96
C SER A 113 11.52 -6.92 -23.31
N LEU A 114 11.59 -5.60 -23.48
CA LEU A 114 10.50 -4.82 -24.08
C LEU A 114 10.20 -5.52 -25.41
N ALA A 115 9.04 -6.18 -25.49
CA ALA A 115 8.61 -6.83 -26.70
C ALA A 115 8.31 -5.72 -27.71
N ILE A 116 9.34 -5.27 -28.42
CA ILE A 116 9.17 -4.54 -29.67
C ILE A 116 8.48 -5.56 -30.57
N PRO A 117 7.22 -5.33 -30.98
CA PRO A 117 6.61 -6.20 -31.97
C PRO A 117 7.52 -6.19 -33.20
N PRO A 118 7.77 -7.34 -33.85
CA PRO A 118 8.70 -7.44 -34.98
C PRO A 118 8.33 -6.56 -36.18
N GLU A 119 7.18 -5.87 -36.15
CA GLU A 119 6.70 -4.97 -37.19
C GLU A 119 7.29 -3.54 -37.15
N PHE A 120 8.03 -3.15 -36.11
CA PHE A 120 8.53 -1.76 -35.97
C PHE A 120 10.06 -1.62 -36.00
N SER A 121 10.78 -2.61 -36.51
CA SER A 121 12.20 -2.49 -36.84
C SER A 121 12.36 -2.39 -38.36
N SER A 122 12.27 -1.16 -38.90
CA SER A 122 12.68 -0.86 -40.27
C SER A 122 13.52 0.40 -40.33
#